data_AF-A0A2V8QUQ1-F1
#
_entry.id   AF-A0A2V8QUQ1-F1
#
_cell.length_a   1.000
_cell.length_b   1.000
_cell.length_c   1.000
_cell.angle_alpha   90.00
_cell.angle_beta   90.00
_cell.angle_gamma   90.00
#
_symmetry.space_group_name_H-M   'P 1'
#
loop_
_entity.id
_entity.type
_entity.pdbx_description
1 polymer ?
#
loop_
_entity_poly.entity_id
_entity_poly.type
_entity_poly.pdbx_seq_one_letter_code
_entity_poly.pdbx_strand_id
1 'polypeptide(L)' 'RGWASVLLVALIFAALHLPNPWLTVVTFAGGLLWAYVYQRAPNLLAVGISHSLMTWALVSSIPPSALHNLRVGFKYFGQ' A
#
# COMPACT_ATOMS: atom_id res chain seq x y z
N ARG A 1 9.26 -16.09 8.73
CA ARG A 1 9.32 -16.24 7.26
C ARG A 1 8.22 -17.21 6.85
N GLY A 2 7.59 -17.01 5.70
CA GLY A 2 6.45 -17.80 5.23
C GLY A 2 5.18 -16.97 5.02
N TRP A 3 4.18 -17.60 4.40
CA TRP A 3 2.96 -16.95 3.94
C TRP A 3 2.11 -16.34 5.06
N ALA A 4 2.10 -16.92 6.27
CA ALA A 4 1.37 -16.35 7.40
C ALA A 4 1.85 -14.91 7.73
N SER A 5 3.17 -14.70 7.79
CA SER A 5 3.73 -13.36 8.00
C SER A 5 3.53 -12.42 6.80
N VAL A 6 3.51 -12.94 5.57
CA VAL A 6 3.19 -12.14 4.36
C VAL A 6 1.75 -11.62 4.43
N LEU A 7 0.81 -12.52 4.74
CA LEU A 7 -0.61 -12.19 4.87
C LEU A 7 -0.85 -11.21 6.02
N LEU A 8 -0.23 -11.43 7.18
CA LEU A 8 -0.37 -10.53 8.32
C LEU A 8 0.12 -9.11 8.00
N VAL A 9 1.28 -8.97 7.35
CA VAL A 9 1.80 -7.66 6.92
C VAL A 9 0.85 -7.01 5.92
N ALA A 10 0.37 -7.76 4.92
CA ALA A 10 -0.57 -7.25 3.92
C ALA A 10 -1.89 -6.78 4.54
N LEU A 11 -2.44 -7.54 5.50
CA LEU A 11 -3.66 -7.19 6.22
C LEU A 11 -3.49 -5.92 7.05
N ILE A 12 -2.41 -5.83 7.84
CA ILE A 12 -2.12 -4.63 8.64
C ILE A 12 -1.95 -3.42 7.72
N PHE A 13 -1.17 -3.57 6.66
CA PHE A 13 -0.93 -2.48 5.71
C PHE A 13 -2.22 -2.01 5.04
N ALA A 14 -3.07 -2.93 4.58
CA ALA A 14 -4.38 -2.59 4.01
C ALA A 14 -5.32 -1.92 5.02
N ALA A 15 -5.37 -2.42 6.26
CA ALA A 15 -6.22 -1.86 7.31
C ALA A 15 -5.87 -0.39 7.64
N LEU A 16 -4.58 -0.02 7.57
CA LEU A 16 -4.14 1.37 7.74
C LEU A 16 -4.61 2.31 6.62
N HIS A 17 -5.11 1.77 5.51
CA HIS A 17 -5.63 2.54 4.37
C HIS A 17 -7.15 2.64 4.32
N LEU A 18 -7.83 2.11 5.34
CA LEU A 18 -9.25 2.38 5.52
C LEU A 18 -9.50 3.87 5.76
N PRO A 19 -10.69 4.38 5.39
CA PRO A 19 -11.84 3.66 4.81
C PRO A 19 -11.81 3.61 3.26
N ASN A 20 -10.74 4.04 2.59
CA ASN A 20 -10.69 4.12 1.13
C ASN A 20 -10.64 2.71 0.50
N PRO A 21 -11.73 2.18 -0.11
CA PRO A 21 -11.79 0.78 -0.50
C PRO A 21 -10.82 0.47 -1.64
N TRP A 22 -10.68 1.40 -2.58
CA TRP A 22 -9.74 1.26 -3.69
C TRP A 22 -8.31 1.17 -3.18
N LEU A 23 -7.93 2.10 -2.30
CA LEU A 23 -6.60 2.14 -1.70
C LEU A 23 -6.33 0.91 -0.84
N THR A 24 -7.34 0.42 -0.11
CA THR A 24 -7.25 -0.79 0.72
C THR A 24 -6.94 -2.04 -0.11
N VAL A 25 -7.62 -2.22 -1.26
CA VAL A 25 -7.38 -3.38 -2.15
C VAL A 25 -5.99 -3.34 -2.76
N VAL A 26 -5.57 -2.19 -3.29
CA VAL A 26 -4.24 -2.08 -3.93
C VAL A 26 -3.11 -2.18 -2.91
N THR A 27 -3.29 -1.66 -1.69
CA THR A 27 -2.30 -1.79 -0.62
C THR A 27 -2.25 -3.20 -0.06
N PHE A 28 -3.36 -3.95 -0.02
CA PHE A 28 -3.32 -5.37 0.28
C PHE A 28 -2.44 -6.14 -0.73
N ALA A 29 -2.69 -5.96 -2.03
CA ALA A 29 -1.92 -6.60 -3.08
C ALA A 29 -0.43 -6.19 -3.04
N GLY A 30 -0.16 -4.90 -2.84
CA GLY A 30 1.18 -4.38 -2.64
C GLY A 30 1.85 -4.99 -1.41
N GLY A 31 1.16 -5.04 -0.27
CA GLY A 31 1.64 -5.64 0.97
C GLY A 31 2.04 -7.11 0.80
N LEU A 32 1.27 -7.89 0.03
CA LEU A 32 1.64 -9.26 -0.33
C LEU A 32 2.96 -9.30 -1.12
N LEU A 33 3.09 -8.44 -2.14
CA LEU A 33 4.26 -8.37 -3.00
C LEU A 33 5.52 -7.97 -2.21
N TRP A 34 5.48 -6.84 -1.50
CA TRP A 34 6.65 -6.34 -0.77
C TRP A 34 7.04 -7.21 0.41
N ALA A 35 6.08 -7.77 1.16
CA ALA A 35 6.41 -8.69 2.24
C ALA A 35 7.05 -9.98 1.70
N TYR A 36 6.56 -10.50 0.58
CA TYR A 36 7.17 -11.64 -0.10
C TYR A 36 8.59 -11.33 -0.62
N VAL A 37 8.78 -10.20 -1.29
CA VAL A 37 10.09 -9.75 -1.80
C VAL A 37 11.08 -9.54 -0.65
N TYR A 38 10.67 -8.86 0.41
CA TYR A 38 11.50 -8.61 1.59
C TYR A 38 11.95 -9.91 2.27
N GLN A 39 11.09 -10.93 2.34
CA GLN A 39 11.49 -12.23 2.87
C GLN A 39 12.60 -12.91 2.05
N ARG A 40 12.63 -12.69 0.73
CA ARG A 40 13.66 -13.25 -0.15
C ARG A 40 14.94 -12.42 -0.16
N ALA A 41 14.80 -11.10 -0.20
CA ALA A 41 15.90 -10.14 -0.22
C ALA A 41 15.63 -9.04 0.81
N PRO A 42 16.05 -9.22 2.08
CA PRO A 42 15.73 -8.28 3.15
C PRO A 42 16.53 -6.98 2.98
N ASN A 43 15.89 -6.00 2.35
CA ASN A 43 16.42 -4.66 2.18
C ASN A 43 15.27 -3.65 2.29
N LEU A 44 15.17 -3.02 3.47
CA LEU A 44 14.08 -2.10 3.77
C LEU A 44 14.14 -0.82 2.93
N LEU A 45 15.35 -0.33 2.63
CA LEU A 45 15.53 0.86 1.80
C LEU A 45 15.04 0.62 0.37
N ALA A 46 15.41 -0.52 -0.23
CA ALA A 46 14.95 -0.88 -1.57
C ALA A 46 13.41 -1.00 -1.63
N VAL A 47 12.80 -1.65 -0.65
CA VAL A 47 11.33 -1.76 -0.53
C VAL A 47 10.69 -0.37 -0.39
N GLY A 48 11.19 0.46 0.53
CA GLY A 48 10.67 1.82 0.76
C GLY A 48 10.78 2.71 -0.49
N ILE A 49 11.93 2.70 -1.17
CA ILE A 49 12.13 3.45 -2.42
C ILE A 49 11.15 2.96 -3.50
N SER A 50 11.02 1.64 -3.68
CA SER A 50 10.11 1.09 -4.70
C SER A 50 8.64 1.46 -4.44
N HIS A 51 8.22 1.47 -3.18
CA HIS A 51 6.88 1.90 -2.79
C HIS A 51 6.64 3.39 -3.06
N SER A 52 7.61 4.25 -2.72
CA SER A 52 7.56 5.68 -2.99
C SER A 52 7.49 5.97 -4.50
N LEU A 53 8.30 5.28 -5.31
CA LEU A 53 8.27 5.41 -6.77
C LEU A 53 6.93 4.96 -7.36
N MET A 54 6.36 3.86 -6.88
CA MET A 54 5.03 3.43 -7.31
C MET A 54 3.97 4.48 -6.98
N THR A 55 3.98 5.02 -5.76
CA THR A 55 3.03 6.06 -5.33
C THR A 55 3.17 7.30 -6.19
N TRP A 56 4.39 7.73 -6.49
CA TRP A 56 4.65 8.86 -7.38
C TRP A 56 4.10 8.60 -8.78
N ALA A 57 4.39 7.45 -9.38
CA ALA A 57 3.85 7.08 -10.69
C ALA A 57 2.31 7.11 -10.70
N LEU A 58 1.64 6.57 -9.67
CA LEU A 58 0.19 6.60 -9.55
C LEU A 58 -0.37 8.03 -9.50
N VAL A 59 0.18 8.89 -8.64
CA VAL A 59 -0.28 10.28 -8.49
C VAL A 59 0.00 11.11 -9.75
N SER A 60 1.07 10.80 -10.48
CA SER A 60 1.42 11.48 -11.73
C SER A 60 0.63 10.99 -12.95
N SER A 61 0.07 9.78 -12.92
CA SER A 61 -0.58 9.17 -14.09
C SER A 61 -2.09 8.96 -13.94
N ILE A 62 -2.63 8.97 -12.72
CA ILE A 62 -4.06 8.71 -12.46
C ILE A 62 -4.73 9.98 -11.90
N PRO A 63 -5.92 10.37 -12.42
CA PRO A 63 -6.63 11.55 -11.92
C PRO A 63 -6.94 11.44 -10.42
N PRO A 64 -6.82 12.53 -9.64
CA PRO A 64 -7.01 12.51 -8.19
C PRO A 64 -8.41 12.05 -7.74
N SER A 65 -9.43 12.26 -8.56
CA SER A 65 -10.80 11.80 -8.32
C SER A 65 -10.89 10.27 -8.27
N ALA A 66 -10.18 9.57 -9.16
CA ALA A 66 -10.14 8.11 -9.16
C ALA A 66 -9.37 7.52 -7.97
N LEU A 67 -8.44 8.29 -7.40
CA LEU A 67 -7.67 7.88 -6.22
C LEU A 67 -8.30 8.32 -4.88
N HIS A 68 -9.42 9.05 -4.91
CA HIS A 68 -9.94 9.78 -3.76
C HIS A 68 -8.86 10.60 -3.02
N ASN A 69 -7.96 11.23 -3.78
CA ASN A 69 -6.80 11.97 -3.28
C ASN A 69 -5.91 11.18 -2.29
N LEU A 70 -5.91 9.84 -2.38
CA LEU A 70 -5.20 8.96 -1.43
C LEU A 70 -5.57 9.22 0.04
N ARG A 71 -6.78 9.74 0.29
CA ARG A 71 -7.24 10.07 1.64
C ARG A 71 -7.47 8.78 2.44
N VAL A 72 -7.05 8.83 3.69
CA VAL A 72 -7.12 7.73 4.67
C VAL A 72 -7.61 8.28 6.01
N GLY A 73 -8.21 7.43 6.84
CA GLY A 73 -8.83 7.82 8.10
C GLY A 73 -9.98 8.80 7.93
N PHE A 74 -10.21 9.66 8.94
CA PHE A 74 -11.30 10.65 8.95
C PHE A 74 -11.25 11.62 7.77
N LYS A 75 -10.03 11.89 7.25
CA LYS A 75 -9.88 12.75 6.07
C LYS A 75 -10.65 12.22 4.88
N TYR A 76 -10.84 10.91 4.73
CA TYR A 76 -11.61 10.35 3.62
C TYR A 76 -13.06 10.86 3.59
N PHE A 77 -13.66 11.14 4.75
CA PHE A 77 -15.04 11.62 4.87
C PHE A 77 -15.21 13.14 4.73
N GLY A 78 -14.15 13.86 4.35
CA GLY A 78 -14.21 15.31 4.13
C GLY A 78 -13.91 16.16 5.36
N GLN A 79 -13.52 15.55 6.49
CA GLN A 79 -12.97 16.23 7.66
C GLN A 79 -11.49 16.60 7.47
#